data_AF-A0A7G2IKR1-F1
#
_entry.id   AF-A0A7G2IKR1-F1
#
_cell.length_a   1.000
_cell.length_b   1.000
_cell.length_c   1.000
_cell.angle_alpha   90.00
_cell.angle_beta   90.00
_cell.angle_gamma   90.00
#
_symmetry.space_group_name_H-M   'P 1'
#
loop_
_entity.id
_entity.type
_entity.pdbx_description
1 polymer ?
#
loop_
_entity_poly.entity_id
_entity_poly.type
_entity_poly.pdbx_seq_one_letter_code
_entity_poly.pdbx_strand_id
1 'polypeptide(L)'
;MEIFFTILIMTLVVSLSGVFTRVLPFQLPLPLMQIAIGALLAWPTFGLHVEFDPELFLVLFIPPLLFADGWKTPTREFLEHGREIFGLALALVLVTVVGIGFMIYWLVPGIPLIPAFALAAVLSPTDAVALSGIVGEGRIPKKIMGILQGEALMNDASGLVSLKFAVAVAMGTMVFTVGGATLEFFKVAIGGILAGFVVSWLYGRSLRFLSRWGGDEPATQIVLLFLLPFASYLIAEHIGVSGILAAVAAGMTITRSGVMRRAPLAMRFTC
;
A
#
# COMPACT_ATOMS: atom_id res chain seq x y z
N MET A 1 6.21 -10.86 -27.91
CA MET A 1 4.84 -11.40 -28.15
C MET A 1 4.32 -12.15 -26.94
N GLU A 2 5.11 -13.00 -26.29
CA GLU A 2 4.69 -13.74 -25.09
C GLU A 2 4.22 -12.84 -23.94
N ILE A 3 5.01 -11.81 -23.56
CA ILE A 3 4.62 -10.85 -22.51
C ILE A 3 3.27 -10.18 -22.83
N PHE A 4 3.02 -9.85 -24.10
CA PHE A 4 1.76 -9.25 -24.52
C PHE A 4 0.58 -10.21 -24.33
N PHE A 5 0.72 -11.48 -24.73
CA PHE A 5 -0.30 -12.50 -24.49
C PHE A 5 -0.53 -12.75 -23.00
N THR A 6 0.54 -12.79 -22.19
CA THR A 6 0.46 -12.90 -20.73
C THR A 6 -0.35 -11.76 -20.13
N ILE A 7 -0.03 -10.51 -20.49
CA ILE A 7 -0.77 -9.32 -20.01
C ILE A 7 -2.24 -9.41 -20.43
N LEU A 8 -2.52 -9.80 -21.67
CA LEU A 8 -3.88 -9.90 -22.18
C LEU A 8 -4.67 -11.01 -21.46
N ILE A 9 -4.08 -12.18 -21.26
CA ILE A 9 -4.68 -13.30 -20.53
C ILE A 9 -4.95 -12.88 -19.08
N MET A 10 -3.98 -12.26 -18.40
CA MET A 10 -4.14 -11.79 -17.02
C MET A 10 -5.26 -10.74 -16.92
N THR A 11 -5.29 -9.77 -17.83
CA THR A 11 -6.35 -8.73 -17.86
C THR A 11 -7.72 -9.34 -18.10
N LEU A 12 -7.82 -10.30 -19.02
CA LEU A 12 -9.06 -11.01 -19.32
C LEU A 12 -9.54 -11.83 -18.11
N VAL A 13 -8.64 -12.60 -17.51
CA VAL A 13 -8.92 -13.46 -16.36
C VAL A 13 -9.36 -12.65 -15.14
N VAL A 14 -8.66 -11.56 -14.83
CA VAL A 14 -9.04 -10.64 -13.74
C VAL A 14 -10.43 -10.07 -14.01
N SER A 15 -10.71 -9.63 -15.23
CA SER A 15 -12.02 -9.09 -15.61
C SER A 15 -13.14 -10.12 -15.50
N LEU A 16 -12.91 -11.35 -15.99
CA LEU A 16 -13.87 -12.45 -15.94
C LEU A 16 -14.12 -12.95 -14.51
N SER A 17 -13.09 -12.95 -13.65
CA SER A 17 -13.21 -13.38 -12.26
C SER A 17 -14.24 -12.55 -11.50
N GLY A 18 -14.27 -11.23 -11.74
CA GLY A 18 -15.24 -10.32 -11.12
C GLY A 18 -16.68 -10.54 -11.60
N VAL A 19 -16.87 -10.93 -12.86
CA VAL A 19 -18.18 -11.32 -13.40
C VAL A 19 -18.61 -12.66 -12.79
N PHE A 20 -17.71 -13.62 -12.74
CA PHE A 20 -17.98 -14.96 -12.23
C PHE A 20 -18.39 -14.96 -10.76
N THR A 21 -17.74 -14.15 -9.92
CA THR A 21 -18.14 -13.98 -8.51
C THR A 21 -19.53 -13.41 -8.34
N ARG A 22 -20.07 -12.66 -9.32
CA ARG A 22 -21.44 -12.12 -9.26
C ARG A 22 -22.50 -13.13 -9.70
N VAL A 23 -22.11 -14.11 -10.54
CA VAL A 23 -23.02 -15.13 -11.08
C VAL A 23 -23.10 -16.36 -10.17
N LEU A 24 -22.05 -16.63 -9.39
CA LEU A 24 -22.02 -17.75 -8.46
C LEU A 24 -23.09 -17.61 -7.35
N PRO A 25 -23.79 -18.70 -7.00
CA PRO A 25 -24.78 -18.70 -5.91
C PRO A 25 -24.15 -18.60 -4.51
N PHE A 26 -22.82 -18.66 -4.40
CA PHE A 26 -22.06 -18.55 -3.15
C PHE A 26 -21.13 -17.34 -3.20
N GLN A 27 -21.09 -16.56 -2.10
CA GLN A 27 -20.26 -15.36 -1.98
C GLN A 27 -18.80 -15.73 -1.67
N LEU A 28 -18.04 -16.14 -2.70
CA LEU A 28 -16.60 -16.32 -2.58
C LEU A 28 -15.87 -14.97 -2.67
N PRO A 29 -14.99 -14.64 -1.71
CA PRO A 29 -14.18 -13.43 -1.76
C PRO A 29 -13.32 -13.40 -3.03
N LEU A 30 -13.33 -12.25 -3.71
CA LEU A 30 -12.52 -12.01 -4.93
C LEU A 30 -11.04 -12.42 -4.78
N PRO A 31 -10.34 -12.10 -3.67
CA PRO A 31 -8.93 -12.48 -3.53
C PRO A 31 -8.69 -13.99 -3.59
N LEU A 32 -9.56 -14.80 -2.97
CA LEU A 32 -9.42 -16.26 -2.96
C LEU A 32 -9.62 -16.85 -4.37
N MET A 33 -10.61 -16.33 -5.09
CA MET A 33 -10.85 -16.69 -6.49
C MET A 33 -9.65 -16.34 -7.39
N GLN A 34 -9.09 -15.13 -7.23
CA GLN A 34 -7.95 -14.69 -8.03
C GLN A 34 -6.69 -15.52 -7.74
N ILE A 35 -6.42 -15.86 -6.47
CA ILE A 35 -5.32 -16.75 -6.09
C ILE A 35 -5.50 -18.14 -6.72
N ALA A 36 -6.72 -18.71 -6.65
CA ALA A 36 -7.00 -20.02 -7.20
C ALA A 36 -6.82 -20.06 -8.73
N ILE A 37 -7.34 -19.06 -9.44
CA ILE A 37 -7.20 -18.97 -10.90
C ILE A 37 -5.74 -18.72 -11.28
N GLY A 38 -5.04 -17.82 -10.58
CA GLY A 38 -3.62 -17.57 -10.80
C GLY A 38 -2.77 -18.82 -10.61
N ALA A 39 -3.01 -19.59 -9.55
CA ALA A 39 -2.34 -20.87 -9.29
C ALA A 39 -2.63 -21.91 -10.38
N LEU A 40 -3.86 -21.94 -10.91
CA LEU A 40 -4.24 -22.83 -12.00
C LEU A 40 -3.55 -22.46 -13.31
N LEU A 41 -3.42 -21.15 -13.61
CA LEU A 41 -2.71 -20.66 -14.80
C LEU A 41 -1.20 -20.87 -14.72
N ALA A 42 -0.62 -20.76 -13.52
CA ALA A 42 0.78 -21.04 -13.25
C ALA A 42 1.10 -22.54 -13.19
N TRP A 43 0.09 -23.41 -13.28
CA TRP A 43 0.30 -24.85 -13.22
C TRP A 43 1.17 -25.32 -14.40
N PRO A 44 2.09 -26.29 -14.20
CA PRO A 44 3.09 -26.68 -15.21
C PRO A 44 2.52 -27.02 -16.59
N THR A 45 1.27 -27.47 -16.67
CA THR A 45 0.58 -27.81 -17.92
C THR A 45 0.14 -26.60 -18.73
N PHE A 46 -0.14 -25.47 -18.09
CA PHE A 46 -0.57 -24.23 -18.77
C PHE A 46 0.62 -23.32 -19.12
N GLY A 47 1.79 -23.57 -18.52
CA GLY A 47 3.08 -23.05 -18.98
C GLY A 47 3.28 -21.54 -18.81
N LEU A 48 2.36 -20.84 -18.13
CA LEU A 48 2.36 -19.39 -17.99
C LEU A 48 3.31 -18.97 -16.85
N HIS A 49 4.61 -19.00 -17.15
CA HIS A 49 5.67 -18.60 -16.22
C HIS A 49 5.99 -17.12 -16.44
N VAL A 50 5.69 -16.30 -15.44
CA VAL A 50 6.08 -14.89 -15.40
C VAL A 50 7.29 -14.78 -14.49
N GLU A 51 8.40 -14.26 -15.00
CA GLU A 51 9.52 -13.87 -14.14
C GLU A 51 9.03 -12.77 -13.19
N PHE A 52 9.01 -13.09 -11.91
CA PHE A 52 8.54 -12.17 -10.88
C PHE A 52 9.71 -11.30 -10.42
N ASP A 53 9.65 -10.01 -10.75
CA ASP A 53 10.51 -8.98 -10.19
C ASP A 53 9.80 -8.33 -8.98
N PRO A 54 10.19 -8.66 -7.74
CA PRO A 54 9.53 -8.13 -6.55
C PRO A 54 9.68 -6.62 -6.42
N GLU A 55 10.80 -6.05 -6.83
CA GLU A 55 11.07 -4.62 -6.70
C GLU A 55 10.17 -3.83 -7.64
N LEU A 56 10.08 -4.28 -8.89
CA LEU A 56 9.21 -3.67 -9.88
C LEU A 56 7.74 -3.81 -9.47
N PHE A 57 7.34 -4.97 -8.95
CA PHE A 57 5.98 -5.18 -8.43
C PHE A 57 5.66 -4.22 -7.27
N LEU A 58 6.56 -4.12 -6.28
CA LEU A 58 6.37 -3.22 -5.14
C LEU A 58 6.23 -1.77 -5.60
N VAL A 59 7.13 -1.28 -6.45
CA VAL A 59 7.10 0.11 -6.93
C VAL A 59 5.89 0.38 -7.84
N LEU A 60 5.43 -0.60 -8.63
CA LEU A 60 4.33 -0.40 -9.57
C LEU A 60 2.97 -0.36 -8.87
N PHE A 61 2.76 -1.20 -7.85
CA PHE A 61 1.45 -1.40 -7.22
C PHE A 61 1.30 -0.69 -5.87
N ILE A 62 2.31 -0.71 -5.01
CA ILE A 62 2.20 -0.20 -3.63
C ILE A 62 1.96 1.31 -3.58
N PRO A 63 2.73 2.18 -4.30
CA PRO A 63 2.53 3.62 -4.21
C PRO A 63 1.13 4.07 -4.68
N PRO A 64 0.62 3.63 -5.84
CA PRO A 64 -0.73 4.02 -6.27
C PRO A 64 -1.83 3.53 -5.34
N LEU A 65 -1.73 2.30 -4.83
CA LEU A 65 -2.73 1.72 -3.91
C LEU A 65 -2.79 2.53 -2.61
N LEU A 66 -1.65 2.73 -1.96
CA LEU A 66 -1.57 3.48 -0.71
C LEU A 66 -1.94 4.95 -0.86
N PHE A 67 -1.60 5.55 -2.01
CA PHE A 67 -2.03 6.91 -2.31
C PHE A 67 -3.55 6.99 -2.46
N ALA A 68 -4.17 6.02 -3.13
CA ALA A 68 -5.62 5.94 -3.27
C ALA A 68 -6.31 5.72 -1.91
N ASP A 69 -5.71 4.94 -1.02
CA ASP A 69 -6.22 4.73 0.33
C ASP A 69 -6.05 5.98 1.21
N GLY A 70 -4.89 6.64 1.13
CA GLY A 70 -4.65 7.95 1.75
C GLY A 70 -5.61 9.02 1.24
N TRP A 71 -5.99 8.96 -0.04
CA TRP A 71 -6.97 9.86 -0.65
C TRP A 71 -8.38 9.66 -0.08
N LYS A 72 -8.81 8.40 0.08
CA LYS A 72 -10.13 8.01 0.60
C LYS A 72 -10.26 8.24 2.11
N THR A 73 -9.14 8.18 2.84
CA THR A 73 -9.12 8.27 4.30
C THR A 73 -9.51 9.67 4.78
N PRO A 74 -10.50 9.80 5.70
CA PRO A 74 -10.81 11.08 6.34
C PRO A 74 -9.64 11.59 7.18
N THR A 75 -8.86 12.52 6.64
CA THR A 75 -7.68 13.11 7.31
C THR A 75 -7.97 13.68 8.71
N ARG A 76 -9.20 14.12 8.96
CA ARG A 76 -9.63 14.61 10.28
C ARG A 76 -9.68 13.48 11.32
N GLU A 77 -10.24 12.33 10.97
CA GLU A 77 -10.32 11.18 11.87
C GLU A 77 -8.92 10.61 12.15
N PHE A 78 -8.04 10.60 11.15
CA PHE A 78 -6.64 10.21 11.31
C PHE A 78 -5.86 11.13 12.26
N LEU A 79 -6.10 12.45 12.20
CA LEU A 79 -5.47 13.41 13.10
C LEU A 79 -6.06 13.34 14.52
N GLU A 80 -7.36 13.10 14.67
CA GLU A 80 -8.04 12.99 15.96
C GLU A 80 -7.67 11.68 16.68
N HIS A 81 -7.51 10.57 15.96
CA HIS A 81 -7.15 9.25 16.51
C HIS A 81 -5.68 8.85 16.30
N GLY A 82 -4.84 9.77 15.81
CA GLY A 82 -3.47 9.46 15.39
C GLY A 82 -2.65 8.78 16.48
N ARG A 83 -2.78 9.19 17.75
CA ARG A 83 -2.04 8.56 18.85
C ARG A 83 -2.42 7.10 19.09
N GLU A 84 -3.70 6.76 18.99
CA GLU A 84 -4.20 5.39 19.11
C GLU A 84 -3.79 4.55 17.92
N ILE A 85 -3.89 5.12 16.72
CA ILE A 85 -3.47 4.47 15.47
C ILE A 85 -1.96 4.18 15.47
N PHE A 86 -1.12 5.15 15.84
CA PHE A 86 0.33 4.96 15.94
C PHE A 86 0.70 3.98 17.06
N GLY A 87 0.02 4.05 18.21
CA GLY A 87 0.24 3.15 19.33
C GLY A 87 -0.11 1.70 18.98
N LEU A 88 -1.28 1.47 18.37
CA LEU A 88 -1.72 0.17 17.91
C LEU A 88 -0.85 -0.34 16.78
N ALA A 89 -0.61 0.45 15.72
CA ALA A 89 0.18 0.01 14.58
C ALA A 89 1.62 -0.34 14.96
N LEU A 90 2.25 0.36 15.91
CA LEU A 90 3.60 0.03 16.35
C LEU A 90 3.62 -1.14 17.35
N ALA A 91 2.79 -1.08 18.40
CA ALA A 91 2.81 -2.08 19.45
C ALA A 91 2.27 -3.42 18.97
N LEU A 92 1.16 -3.42 18.22
CA LEU A 92 0.55 -4.64 17.70
C LEU A 92 1.50 -5.34 16.73
N VAL A 93 2.13 -4.60 15.81
CA VAL A 93 3.09 -5.18 14.85
C VAL A 93 4.31 -5.74 15.54
N LEU A 94 4.85 -5.06 16.56
CA LEU A 94 5.97 -5.63 17.31
C LEU A 94 5.57 -6.91 18.04
N VAL A 95 4.38 -6.93 18.66
CA VAL A 95 3.88 -8.11 19.36
C VAL A 95 3.62 -9.27 18.39
N THR A 96 3.01 -9.02 17.24
CA THR A 96 2.75 -10.05 16.21
C THR A 96 4.04 -10.55 15.60
N VAL A 97 4.99 -9.68 15.25
CA VAL A 97 6.29 -10.08 14.68
C VAL A 97 7.06 -10.94 15.67
N VAL A 98 7.15 -10.53 16.92
CA VAL A 98 7.86 -11.30 17.96
C VAL A 98 7.15 -12.62 18.22
N GLY A 99 5.84 -12.59 18.44
CA GLY A 99 5.04 -13.78 18.76
C GLY A 99 5.02 -14.80 17.62
N ILE A 100 4.62 -14.37 16.42
CA ILE A 100 4.57 -15.21 15.22
C ILE A 100 5.98 -15.62 14.80
N GLY A 101 6.99 -14.76 14.93
CA GLY A 101 8.36 -15.10 14.58
C GLY A 101 8.94 -16.21 15.46
N PHE A 102 8.72 -16.15 16.78
CA PHE A 102 9.09 -17.26 17.67
C PHE A 102 8.28 -18.52 17.39
N MET A 103 6.99 -18.40 17.06
CA MET A 103 6.14 -19.52 16.67
C MET A 103 6.67 -20.20 15.40
N ILE A 104 7.04 -19.44 14.37
CA ILE A 104 7.63 -19.94 13.12
C ILE A 104 8.97 -20.63 13.40
N TYR A 105 9.83 -19.99 14.20
CA TYR A 105 11.13 -20.55 14.59
C TYR A 105 10.98 -21.91 15.30
N TRP A 106 9.94 -22.05 16.12
CA TRP A 106 9.66 -23.31 16.81
C TRP A 106 9.03 -24.37 15.90
N LEU A 107 8.16 -23.98 14.97
CA LEU A 107 7.41 -24.88 14.10
C LEU A 107 8.26 -25.42 12.93
N VAL A 108 9.21 -24.63 12.43
CA VAL A 108 10.03 -24.96 11.25
C VAL A 108 11.48 -25.24 11.69
N PRO A 109 11.88 -26.52 11.83
CA PRO A 109 13.23 -26.86 12.27
C PRO A 109 14.28 -26.33 11.29
N GLY A 110 15.30 -25.64 11.80
CA GLY A 110 16.44 -25.17 11.02
C GLY A 110 16.29 -23.77 10.39
N ILE A 111 15.15 -23.09 10.56
CA ILE A 111 15.03 -21.69 10.15
C ILE A 111 15.80 -20.79 11.14
N PRO A 112 16.68 -19.87 10.69
CA PRO A 112 17.28 -18.90 11.58
C PRO A 112 16.23 -17.91 12.10
N LEU A 113 16.46 -17.33 13.27
CA LEU A 113 15.49 -16.45 13.93
C LEU A 113 15.16 -15.18 13.12
N ILE A 114 16.15 -14.63 12.41
CA ILE A 114 15.98 -13.38 11.66
C ILE A 114 15.04 -13.57 10.43
N PRO A 115 15.23 -14.59 9.57
CA PRO A 115 14.24 -14.95 8.55
C PRO A 115 12.85 -15.25 9.11
N ALA A 116 12.74 -15.86 10.30
CA ALA A 116 11.45 -16.11 10.94
C ALA A 116 10.74 -14.80 11.32
N PHE A 117 11.48 -13.82 11.87
CA PHE A 117 10.95 -12.47 12.12
C PHE A 117 10.62 -11.71 10.83
N ALA A 118 11.43 -11.85 9.78
CA ALA A 118 11.14 -11.25 8.47
C ALA A 118 9.83 -11.82 7.89
N LEU A 119 9.63 -13.13 7.96
CA LEU A 119 8.38 -13.77 7.53
C LEU A 119 7.19 -13.32 8.39
N ALA A 120 7.36 -13.22 9.71
CA ALA A 120 6.33 -12.69 10.60
C ALA A 120 6.00 -11.22 10.29
N ALA A 121 6.97 -10.40 9.91
CA ALA A 121 6.76 -9.02 9.49
C ALA A 121 5.96 -8.89 8.18
N VAL A 122 6.12 -9.83 7.25
CA VAL A 122 5.29 -9.91 6.03
C VAL A 122 3.86 -10.36 6.36
N LEU A 123 3.68 -11.20 7.37
CA LEU A 123 2.37 -11.74 7.76
C LEU A 123 1.59 -10.83 8.72
N SER A 124 2.25 -9.85 9.34
CA SER A 124 1.64 -8.96 10.32
C SER A 124 0.60 -7.98 9.74
N PRO A 125 0.79 -7.40 8.53
CA PRO A 125 -0.17 -6.48 7.95
C PRO A 125 -1.53 -7.14 7.67
N THR A 126 -2.59 -6.44 8.08
CA THR A 126 -3.98 -6.89 7.95
C THR A 126 -4.69 -6.06 6.89
N ASP A 127 -5.31 -6.71 5.90
CA ASP A 127 -5.99 -6.03 4.80
C ASP A 127 -7.49 -5.82 5.07
N ALA A 128 -7.88 -4.55 5.26
CA ALA A 128 -9.27 -4.14 5.42
C ALA A 128 -10.11 -4.35 4.15
N VAL A 129 -9.50 -4.31 2.96
CA VAL A 129 -10.18 -4.54 1.67
C VAL A 129 -10.54 -6.02 1.54
N ALA A 130 -9.61 -6.92 1.86
CA ALA A 130 -9.90 -8.35 1.92
C ALA A 130 -11.03 -8.67 2.90
N LEU A 131 -11.04 -8.08 4.10
CA LEU A 131 -12.14 -8.26 5.06
C LEU A 131 -13.48 -7.77 4.49
N SER A 132 -13.48 -6.60 3.85
CA SER A 132 -14.68 -6.04 3.22
C SER A 132 -15.25 -6.97 2.14
N GLY A 133 -14.38 -7.61 1.37
CA GLY A 133 -14.75 -8.60 0.36
C GLY A 133 -15.36 -9.89 0.95
N ILE A 134 -15.01 -10.26 2.18
CA ILE A 134 -15.56 -11.43 2.89
C ILE A 134 -16.90 -11.08 3.55
N VAL A 135 -16.96 -9.95 4.25
CA VAL A 135 -18.15 -9.56 5.05
C VAL A 135 -19.27 -9.01 4.16
N GLY A 136 -18.93 -8.48 2.99
CA GLY A 136 -19.86 -7.92 2.00
C GLY A 136 -20.00 -6.41 2.11
N GLU A 137 -20.01 -5.73 0.95
CA GLU A 137 -20.17 -4.28 0.87
C GLU A 137 -21.48 -3.82 1.53
N GLY A 138 -21.39 -2.82 2.40
CA GLY A 138 -22.53 -2.19 3.07
C GLY A 138 -22.94 -2.79 4.42
N ARG A 139 -22.36 -3.93 4.84
CA ARG A 139 -22.63 -4.48 6.18
C ARG A 139 -21.86 -3.80 7.30
N ILE A 140 -20.71 -3.19 6.99
CA ILE A 140 -19.88 -2.47 7.95
C ILE A 140 -20.19 -0.96 7.85
N PRO A 141 -20.53 -0.29 8.97
CA PRO A 141 -20.75 1.15 8.97
C PRO A 141 -19.53 1.92 8.43
N LYS A 142 -19.77 2.96 7.60
CA LYS A 142 -18.71 3.75 6.97
C LYS A 142 -17.64 4.26 7.94
N LYS A 143 -18.04 4.61 9.17
CA LYS A 143 -17.13 5.05 10.23
C LYS A 143 -16.18 3.94 10.70
N ILE A 144 -16.70 2.73 10.89
CA ILE A 144 -15.88 1.56 11.29
C ILE A 144 -14.95 1.17 10.14
N MET A 145 -15.44 1.22 8.90
CA MET A 145 -14.62 0.97 7.71
C MET A 145 -13.45 1.96 7.59
N GLY A 146 -13.69 3.25 7.81
CA GLY A 146 -12.63 4.26 7.78
C GLY A 146 -11.55 4.05 8.85
N ILE A 147 -11.95 3.64 10.06
CA ILE A 147 -11.01 3.26 11.13
C ILE A 147 -10.20 2.04 10.73
N LEU A 148 -10.85 0.99 10.21
CA LEU A 148 -10.19 -0.25 9.81
C LEU A 148 -9.21 -0.03 8.64
N GLN A 149 -9.56 0.83 7.68
CA GLN A 149 -8.67 1.24 6.60
C GLN A 149 -7.48 2.03 7.12
N GLY A 150 -7.70 2.95 8.07
CA GLY A 150 -6.62 3.68 8.72
C GLY A 150 -5.66 2.78 9.51
N GLU A 151 -6.20 1.76 10.21
CA GLU A 151 -5.42 0.75 10.91
C GLU A 151 -4.61 -0.12 9.94
N ALA A 152 -5.25 -0.67 8.90
CA ALA A 152 -4.60 -1.47 7.87
C ALA A 152 -3.43 -0.73 7.22
N LEU A 153 -3.64 0.54 6.86
CA LEU A 153 -2.63 1.39 6.23
C LEU A 153 -1.38 1.60 7.11
N MET A 154 -1.59 1.75 8.41
CA MET A 154 -0.50 1.98 9.37
C MET A 154 0.20 0.67 9.75
N ASN A 155 -0.56 -0.44 9.74
CA ASN A 155 -0.03 -1.78 9.88
C ASN A 155 0.86 -2.15 8.67
N ASP A 156 0.43 -1.87 7.43
CA ASP A 156 1.23 -2.04 6.21
C ASP A 156 2.56 -1.28 6.29
N ALA A 157 2.52 -0.01 6.71
CA ALA A 157 3.72 0.79 6.89
C ALA A 157 4.66 0.20 7.96
N SER A 158 4.12 -0.22 9.09
CA SER A 158 4.89 -0.76 10.21
C SER A 158 5.46 -2.15 9.90
N GLY A 159 4.72 -2.99 9.16
CA GLY A 159 5.15 -4.30 8.69
C GLY A 159 6.28 -4.22 7.67
N LEU A 160 6.17 -3.35 6.65
CA LEU A 160 7.27 -3.17 5.69
C LEU A 160 8.53 -2.61 6.37
N VAL A 161 8.37 -1.65 7.30
CA VAL A 161 9.52 -1.13 8.06
C VAL A 161 10.17 -2.24 8.89
N SER A 162 9.37 -3.06 9.57
CA SER A 162 9.87 -4.22 10.33
C SER A 162 10.58 -5.24 9.43
N LEU A 163 10.06 -5.50 8.24
CA LEU A 163 10.69 -6.34 7.23
C LEU A 163 12.06 -5.77 6.81
N LYS A 164 12.13 -4.48 6.47
CA LYS A 164 13.40 -3.82 6.09
C LYS A 164 14.43 -3.92 7.21
N PHE A 165 14.04 -3.75 8.47
CA PHE A 165 14.93 -3.96 9.62
C PHE A 165 15.39 -5.41 9.72
N ALA A 166 14.49 -6.38 9.62
CA ALA A 166 14.84 -7.80 9.69
C ALA A 166 15.83 -8.18 8.58
N VAL A 167 15.61 -7.70 7.35
CA VAL A 167 16.52 -7.91 6.22
C VAL A 167 17.88 -7.23 6.45
N ALA A 168 17.89 -5.98 6.91
CA ALA A 168 19.13 -5.25 7.18
C ALA A 168 20.01 -5.94 8.24
N VAL A 169 19.37 -6.47 9.30
CA VAL A 169 20.03 -7.26 10.33
C VAL A 169 20.50 -8.62 9.78
N ALA A 170 19.70 -9.29 8.94
CA ALA A 170 20.09 -10.54 8.29
C ALA A 170 21.31 -10.38 7.38
N MET A 171 21.40 -9.25 6.68
CA MET A 171 22.53 -8.90 5.80
C MET A 171 23.77 -8.40 6.57
N GLY A 172 23.70 -8.28 7.90
CA GLY A 172 24.80 -7.79 8.72
C GLY A 172 25.10 -6.30 8.58
N THR A 173 24.23 -5.54 7.91
CA THR A 173 24.38 -4.09 7.70
C THR A 173 24.03 -3.28 8.95
N MET A 174 23.27 -3.86 9.88
CA MET A 174 22.79 -3.21 11.09
C MET A 174 22.88 -4.13 12.31
N VAL A 175 23.34 -3.60 13.45
CA VAL A 175 23.26 -4.27 14.76
C VAL A 175 21.94 -3.91 15.42
N PHE A 176 21.11 -4.92 15.69
CA PHE A 176 19.80 -4.70 16.31
C PHE A 176 19.97 -4.15 17.74
N THR A 177 19.53 -2.90 17.95
CA THR A 177 19.39 -2.30 19.28
C THR A 177 18.00 -1.70 19.39
N VAL A 178 17.29 -1.97 20.48
CA VAL A 178 15.89 -1.54 20.66
C VAL A 178 15.75 -0.01 20.61
N GLY A 179 16.70 0.70 21.22
CA GLY A 179 16.74 2.17 21.18
C GLY A 179 17.07 2.74 19.80
N GLY A 180 18.01 2.11 19.08
CA GLY A 180 18.37 2.52 17.71
C GLY A 180 17.22 2.31 16.73
N ALA A 181 16.59 1.13 16.78
CA ALA A 181 15.45 0.78 15.93
C ALA A 181 14.26 1.72 16.16
N THR A 182 13.98 2.08 17.42
CA THR A 182 12.89 3.01 17.75
C THR A 182 13.16 4.41 17.19
N LEU A 183 14.39 4.94 17.37
CA LEU A 183 14.76 6.25 16.85
C LEU A 183 14.73 6.29 15.32
N GLU A 184 15.25 5.25 14.68
CA GLU A 184 15.26 5.11 13.24
C GLU A 184 13.85 4.97 12.67
N PHE A 185 12.97 4.21 13.33
CA PHE A 185 11.55 4.15 12.99
C PHE A 185 10.91 5.54 12.96
N PHE A 186 11.08 6.34 14.02
CA PHE A 186 10.53 7.70 14.06
C PHE A 186 11.12 8.60 12.97
N LYS A 187 12.42 8.51 12.70
CA LYS A 187 13.08 9.27 11.62
C LYS A 187 12.49 8.91 10.25
N VAL A 188 12.42 7.62 9.95
CA VAL A 188 11.90 7.09 8.68
C VAL A 188 10.41 7.41 8.52
N ALA A 189 9.64 7.34 9.60
CA ALA A 189 8.20 7.64 9.59
C ALA A 189 7.90 9.14 9.42
N ILE A 190 8.47 9.98 10.28
CA ILE A 190 8.29 11.44 10.21
C ILE A 190 8.87 11.98 8.90
N GLY A 191 10.04 11.50 8.50
CA GLY A 191 10.67 11.86 7.23
C GLY A 191 9.80 11.50 6.02
N GLY A 192 9.19 10.31 6.02
CA GLY A 192 8.27 9.89 4.95
C GLY A 192 7.04 10.80 4.86
N ILE A 193 6.39 11.09 5.99
CA ILE A 193 5.23 11.99 6.04
C ILE A 193 5.59 13.38 5.53
N LEU A 194 6.72 13.94 5.99
CA LEU A 194 7.20 15.25 5.55
C LEU A 194 7.53 15.27 4.05
N ALA A 195 8.20 14.23 3.54
CA ALA A 195 8.52 14.11 2.13
C ALA A 195 7.24 14.07 1.28
N GLY A 196 6.25 13.25 1.66
CA GLY A 196 4.96 13.18 0.98
C GLY A 196 4.21 14.51 0.97
N PHE A 197 4.19 15.21 2.11
CA PHE A 197 3.60 16.55 2.20
C PHE A 197 4.32 17.56 1.30
N VAL A 198 5.65 17.61 1.33
CA VAL A 198 6.45 18.54 0.52
C VAL A 198 6.25 18.27 -0.96
N VAL A 199 6.30 17.01 -1.40
CA VAL A 199 6.10 16.62 -2.80
C VAL A 199 4.69 17.01 -3.27
N SER A 200 3.65 16.72 -2.48
CA SER A 200 2.27 17.09 -2.80
C SER A 200 2.04 18.62 -2.78
N TRP A 201 2.70 19.35 -1.89
CA TRP A 201 2.65 20.80 -1.84
C TRP A 201 3.33 21.44 -3.05
N LEU A 202 4.52 20.95 -3.44
CA LEU A 202 5.23 21.38 -4.64
C LEU A 202 4.40 21.08 -5.89
N TYR A 203 3.79 19.89 -5.96
CA TYR A 203 2.86 19.52 -7.01
C TYR A 203 1.72 20.54 -7.16
N GLY A 204 1.03 20.86 -6.06
CA GLY A 204 -0.04 21.85 -6.06
C GLY A 204 0.44 23.26 -6.43
N ARG A 205 1.67 23.62 -6.09
CA ARG A 205 2.32 24.88 -6.49
C ARG A 205 2.59 24.92 -8.00
N SER A 206 3.13 23.84 -8.56
CA SER A 206 3.43 23.68 -9.98
C SER A 206 2.17 23.72 -10.82
N LEU A 207 1.11 23.03 -10.40
CA LEU A 207 -0.17 23.05 -11.12
C LEU A 207 -0.78 24.45 -11.19
N ARG A 208 -0.73 25.21 -10.08
CA ARG A 208 -1.16 26.61 -10.05
C ARG A 208 -0.29 27.52 -10.91
N PHE A 209 0.98 27.20 -11.08
CA PHE A 209 1.89 27.96 -11.93
C PHE A 209 1.63 27.68 -13.41
N LEU A 210 1.49 26.40 -13.79
CA LEU A 210 1.15 25.98 -15.15
C LEU A 210 -0.20 26.54 -15.62
N SER A 211 -1.23 26.46 -14.78
CA SER A 211 -2.57 27.00 -15.08
C SER A 211 -2.54 28.51 -15.39
N ARG A 212 -1.60 29.26 -14.80
CA ARG A 212 -1.43 30.69 -15.07
C ARG A 212 -0.73 30.99 -16.40
N TRP A 213 0.04 30.06 -16.96
CA TRP A 213 0.94 30.29 -18.10
C TRP A 213 0.52 29.55 -19.37
N GLY A 214 -0.08 28.35 -19.26
CA GLY A 214 -0.26 27.43 -20.39
C GLY A 214 -1.68 26.90 -20.62
N GLY A 215 -2.68 27.37 -19.88
CA GLY A 215 -4.06 26.88 -19.96
C GLY A 215 -4.31 25.57 -19.19
N ASP A 216 -5.56 25.34 -18.79
CA ASP A 216 -5.99 24.15 -18.04
C ASP A 216 -6.25 22.97 -18.99
N GLU A 217 -5.19 22.35 -19.50
CA GLU A 217 -5.32 21.14 -20.30
C GLU A 217 -5.54 19.90 -19.40
N PRO A 218 -6.70 19.24 -19.44
CA PRO A 218 -7.06 18.21 -18.46
C PRO A 218 -6.13 16.99 -18.51
N ALA A 219 -5.62 16.66 -19.70
CA ALA A 219 -4.73 15.53 -19.90
C ALA A 219 -3.44 15.65 -19.08
N THR A 220 -2.81 16.83 -19.09
CA THR A 220 -1.59 17.10 -18.32
C THR A 220 -1.83 16.97 -16.82
N GLN A 221 -2.97 17.45 -16.33
CA GLN A 221 -3.32 17.34 -14.90
C GLN A 221 -3.52 15.87 -14.47
N ILE A 222 -4.12 15.05 -15.33
CA ILE A 222 -4.35 13.62 -15.06
C ILE A 222 -3.01 12.87 -15.02
N VAL A 223 -2.14 13.07 -16.00
CA VAL A 223 -0.82 12.40 -16.06
C VAL A 223 0.04 12.79 -14.86
N LEU A 224 0.08 14.08 -14.53
CA LEU A 224 0.82 14.58 -13.37
C LEU A 224 0.27 13.99 -12.06
N LEU A 225 -1.05 13.86 -11.92
CA LEU A 225 -1.65 13.24 -10.75
C LEU A 225 -1.30 11.74 -10.65
N PHE A 226 -1.25 11.05 -11.79
CA PHE A 226 -0.85 9.64 -11.86
C PHE A 226 0.62 9.44 -11.46
N LEU A 227 1.49 10.40 -11.77
CA LEU A 227 2.91 10.38 -11.40
C LEU A 227 3.17 10.69 -9.93
N LEU A 228 2.28 11.44 -9.27
CA LEU A 228 2.45 11.89 -7.89
C LEU A 228 2.74 10.75 -6.87
N PRO A 229 2.00 9.61 -6.84
CA PRO A 229 2.32 8.50 -5.94
C PRO A 229 3.74 7.99 -6.14
N PHE A 230 4.15 7.74 -7.39
CA PHE A 230 5.50 7.27 -7.71
C PHE A 230 6.57 8.27 -7.31
N ALA A 231 6.36 9.56 -7.61
CA ALA A 231 7.30 10.62 -7.25
C ALA A 231 7.49 10.70 -5.74
N SER A 232 6.40 10.70 -4.97
CA SER A 232 6.46 10.77 -3.50
C SER A 232 7.18 9.55 -2.90
N TYR A 233 6.90 8.35 -3.41
CA TYR A 233 7.50 7.11 -2.94
C TYR A 233 9.00 7.05 -3.26
N LEU A 234 9.38 7.25 -4.53
CA LEU A 234 10.75 7.12 -4.99
C LEU A 234 11.67 8.19 -4.38
N ILE A 235 11.19 9.44 -4.26
CA ILE A 235 11.96 10.51 -3.60
C ILE A 235 12.20 10.16 -2.13
N ALA A 236 11.19 9.67 -1.43
CA ALA A 236 11.30 9.27 -0.03
C ALA A 236 12.24 8.08 0.16
N GLU A 237 12.16 7.04 -0.67
CA GLU A 237 13.11 5.92 -0.59
C GLU A 237 14.55 6.36 -0.89
N HIS A 238 14.74 7.26 -1.86
CA HIS A 238 16.08 7.74 -2.22
C HIS A 238 16.76 8.52 -1.08
N ILE A 239 16.00 9.23 -0.25
CA ILE A 239 16.52 9.94 0.93
C ILE A 239 16.53 9.05 2.20
N GLY A 240 16.21 7.76 2.07
CA GLY A 240 16.23 6.79 3.18
C GLY A 240 15.08 6.91 4.17
N VAL A 241 13.94 7.47 3.77
CA VAL A 241 12.72 7.56 4.60
C VAL A 241 11.59 6.69 4.02
N SER A 242 10.45 6.60 4.71
CA SER A 242 9.38 5.67 4.29
C SER A 242 8.64 6.16 3.04
N GLY A 243 8.87 5.49 1.90
CA GLY A 243 8.14 5.70 0.66
C GLY A 243 6.63 5.44 0.78
N ILE A 244 6.25 4.41 1.53
CA ILE A 244 4.84 4.10 1.85
C ILE A 244 4.17 5.31 2.51
N LEU A 245 4.75 5.80 3.61
CA LEU A 245 4.16 6.93 4.35
C LEU A 245 4.18 8.22 3.54
N ALA A 246 5.16 8.38 2.65
CA ALA A 246 5.19 9.50 1.71
C ALA A 246 4.03 9.44 0.69
N ALA A 247 3.75 8.28 0.10
CA ALA A 247 2.62 8.09 -0.81
C ALA A 247 1.27 8.35 -0.13
N VAL A 248 1.09 7.82 1.08
CA VAL A 248 -0.10 8.06 1.91
C VAL A 248 -0.26 9.54 2.23
N ALA A 249 0.79 10.19 2.74
CA ALA A 249 0.77 11.60 3.10
C ALA A 249 0.51 12.48 1.88
N ALA A 250 1.05 12.12 0.71
CA ALA A 250 0.78 12.82 -0.53
C ALA A 250 -0.71 12.74 -0.93
N GLY A 251 -1.31 11.54 -0.84
CA GLY A 251 -2.74 11.28 -1.08
C GLY A 251 -3.65 12.08 -0.14
N MET A 252 -3.37 12.02 1.16
CA MET A 252 -4.08 12.80 2.18
C MET A 252 -3.98 14.31 1.95
N THR A 253 -2.80 14.80 1.57
CA THR A 253 -2.55 16.24 1.34
C THR A 253 -3.31 16.76 0.13
N ILE A 254 -3.36 15.98 -0.95
CA ILE A 254 -3.98 16.44 -2.19
C ILE A 254 -5.52 16.53 -2.07
N THR A 255 -6.16 15.63 -1.31
CA THR A 255 -7.58 15.73 -0.95
C THR A 255 -7.89 17.06 -0.24
N ARG A 256 -6.99 17.51 0.64
CA ARG A 256 -7.15 18.76 1.41
C ARG A 256 -6.87 20.02 0.60
N SER A 257 -5.96 19.93 -0.37
CA SER A 257 -5.52 21.06 -1.18
C SER A 257 -6.58 21.59 -2.17
N GLY A 258 -7.69 20.87 -2.35
CA GLY A 258 -8.78 21.27 -3.26
C GLY A 258 -8.37 21.28 -4.74
N VAL A 259 -7.22 20.71 -5.10
CA VAL A 259 -6.71 20.62 -6.47
C VAL A 259 -7.73 19.95 -7.40
N MET A 260 -8.42 18.90 -6.93
CA MET A 260 -9.53 18.28 -7.69
C MET A 260 -10.85 19.05 -7.64
N ARG A 261 -11.09 19.95 -6.67
CA ARG A 261 -12.30 20.80 -6.71
C ARG A 261 -12.30 21.75 -7.91
N ARG A 262 -11.12 22.00 -8.50
CA ARG A 262 -10.88 22.78 -9.71
C ARG A 262 -10.68 21.94 -10.97
N ALA A 263 -10.72 20.60 -10.87
CA ALA A 263 -10.76 19.76 -12.06
C ALA A 263 -12.06 20.05 -12.83
N PRO A 264 -12.02 20.12 -14.18
CA PRO A 264 -13.16 20.51 -14.99
C PRO A 264 -14.39 19.63 -14.70
N LEU A 265 -15.57 20.26 -14.69
CA LEU A 265 -16.87 19.67 -14.34
C LEU A 265 -17.19 18.33 -15.05
N ALA A 266 -16.54 18.03 -16.17
CA ALA A 266 -16.63 16.76 -16.90
C ALA A 266 -16.15 15.52 -16.10
N MET A 267 -15.30 15.70 -15.08
CA MET A 267 -14.82 14.59 -14.22
C MET A 267 -15.72 14.30 -13.00
N ARG A 268 -16.85 15.02 -12.83
CA ARG A 268 -17.75 14.86 -11.67
C ARG A 268 -18.90 13.86 -11.85
N PHE A 269 -18.98 13.20 -12.99
CA PHE A 269 -19.84 12.03 -13.19
C PHE A 269 -18.90 10.84 -13.10
N THR A 270 -18.88 10.00 -12.06
CA THR A 270 -19.98 9.23 -11.48
C THR A 270 -19.56 8.76 -10.08
N CYS A 271 -20.35 9.11 -9.06
CA CYS A 271 -20.47 8.29 -7.84
C CYS A 271 -21.48 7.15 -8.09
#